data_AF-A0A7C0YER1-F1
#
_entry.id   AF-A0A7C0YER1-F1
#
_cell.length_a   1.000
_cell.length_b   1.000
_cell.length_c   1.000
_cell.angle_alpha   90.00
_cell.angle_beta   90.00
_cell.angle_gamma   90.00
#
_symmetry.space_group_name_H-M   'P 1'
#
loop_
_entity.id
_entity.type
_entity.pdbx_description
1 polymer ?
#
loop_
_entity_poly.entity_id
_entity_poly.type
_entity_poly.pdbx_seq_one_letter_code
_entity_poly.pdbx_strand_id
1 'polypeptide(L)'
;MRNKGFGLLVVLLAGLLFLAVGMLSAADKGPETICIQNTGYKADKKGPVNFSHKKHHDDYGLACTECHHNYQNGKNMWKEGDPVKKCKQCHNPLKKQG
;
A
#
# COMPACT_ATOMS: atom_id res chain seq x y z
N MET A 1 8.37 -26.67 46.08
CA MET A 1 9.21 -27.21 44.98
C MET A 1 8.95 -26.39 43.73
N ARG A 2 9.89 -25.55 43.29
CA ARG A 2 9.71 -24.71 42.10
C ARG A 2 9.78 -25.62 40.87
N ASN A 3 8.64 -25.83 40.22
CA ASN A 3 8.51 -26.76 39.11
C ASN A 3 9.26 -26.17 37.89
N LYS A 4 10.55 -26.49 37.75
CA LYS A 4 11.45 -25.88 36.76
C LYS A 4 10.91 -26.01 35.33
N GLY A 5 10.16 -27.08 35.04
CA GLY A 5 9.48 -27.28 33.77
C GLY A 5 8.35 -26.28 33.49
N PHE A 6 7.61 -25.86 34.53
CA PHE A 6 6.54 -24.85 34.39
C PHE A 6 7.12 -23.47 34.06
N GLY A 7 8.24 -23.09 34.70
CA GLY A 7 8.94 -21.84 34.38
C GLY A 7 9.49 -21.83 32.95
N LEU A 8 10.04 -22.95 32.49
CA LEU A 8 10.60 -23.08 31.14
C LEU A 8 9.50 -23.04 30.06
N LEU A 9 8.35 -23.66 30.32
CA LEU A 9 7.17 -23.61 29.44
C LEU A 9 6.63 -22.17 29.29
N VAL A 10 6.54 -21.42 30.40
CA VAL A 10 6.06 -20.02 30.38
C VAL A 10 6.99 -19.12 29.56
N VAL A 11 8.31 -19.29 29.69
CA VAL A 11 9.30 -18.53 28.90
C VAL A 11 9.20 -18.88 27.41
N LEU A 12 9.00 -20.14 27.06
CA LEU A 12 8.82 -20.57 25.66
C LEU A 12 7.53 -20.01 25.05
N LEU A 13 6.41 -20.06 25.78
CA LEU A 13 5.13 -19.51 25.31
C LEU A 13 5.18 -17.99 25.16
N ALA A 14 5.82 -17.28 26.09
CA ALA A 14 6.05 -15.85 25.99
C ALA A 14 6.94 -15.51 24.77
N GLY A 15 8.02 -16.27 24.56
CA GLY A 15 8.87 -16.11 23.37
C GLY A 15 8.11 -16.32 22.06
N LEU A 16 7.24 -17.34 22.00
CA LEU A 16 6.39 -17.59 20.82
C LEU A 16 5.40 -16.45 20.56
N LEU A 17 4.79 -15.90 21.61
CA LEU A 17 3.88 -14.76 21.52
C LEU A 17 4.60 -13.51 21.01
N PHE A 18 5.81 -13.21 21.50
CA PHE A 18 6.61 -12.09 21.00
C PHE A 18 7.00 -12.26 19.52
N LEU A 19 7.32 -13.47 19.09
CA LEU A 19 7.60 -13.76 17.67
C LEU A 19 6.36 -13.58 16.79
N ALA A 20 5.19 -14.04 17.24
CA ALA A 20 3.94 -13.91 16.51
C ALA A 20 3.50 -12.45 16.33
N VAL A 21 3.65 -11.61 17.37
CA VAL A 21 3.33 -10.18 17.31
C VAL A 21 4.33 -9.42 16.44
N GLY A 22 5.62 -9.76 16.51
CA GLY A 22 6.66 -9.15 15.67
C GLY A 22 6.41 -9.35 14.17
N MET A 23 5.90 -10.51 13.76
CA MET A 23 5.57 -10.78 12.35
C MET A 23 4.36 -9.97 11.84
N LEU A 24 3.44 -9.56 12.72
CA LEU A 24 2.23 -8.83 12.33
C LEU A 24 2.47 -7.35 11.96
N SER A 25 3.66 -6.81 12.26
CA SER A 25 3.93 -5.37 12.21
C SER A 25 4.53 -4.87 10.89
N ALA A 26 4.71 -5.74 9.89
CA ALA A 26 5.36 -5.39 8.62
C ALA A 26 4.34 -5.16 7.48
N ALA A 27 3.28 -4.40 7.73
CA ALA A 27 2.42 -3.91 6.65
C ALA A 27 3.21 -2.87 5.83
N ASP A 28 3.63 -3.23 4.63
CA ASP A 28 4.27 -2.30 3.68
C ASP A 28 3.26 -1.23 3.27
N LYS A 29 3.42 -0.02 3.80
CA LYS A 29 2.58 1.15 3.48
C LYS A 29 2.95 1.81 2.15
N GLY A 30 3.84 1.19 1.40
CA GLY A 30 4.34 1.69 0.13
C GLY A 30 5.37 2.82 0.30
N PRO A 31 5.83 3.37 -0.83
CA PRO A 31 6.87 4.40 -0.83
C PRO A 31 6.38 5.72 -0.23
N GLU A 32 7.30 6.42 0.43
CA GLU A 32 7.10 7.76 0.97
C GLU A 32 6.80 8.81 -0.11
N THR A 33 7.57 8.75 -1.19
CA THR A 33 7.45 9.60 -2.37
C THR A 33 7.55 8.78 -3.64
N ILE A 34 6.87 9.22 -4.70
CA ILE A 34 6.91 8.58 -6.02
C ILE A 34 7.07 9.64 -7.10
N CYS A 35 7.74 9.28 -8.18
CA CYS A 35 7.75 10.09 -9.40
C CYS A 35 6.65 9.59 -10.35
N ILE A 36 5.66 10.43 -10.60
CA ILE A 36 4.60 10.19 -11.57
C ILE A 36 5.07 10.75 -12.91
N GLN A 37 5.55 9.85 -13.77
CA GLN A 37 5.93 10.18 -15.14
C GLN A 37 4.91 9.63 -16.13
N ASN A 38 4.03 10.50 -16.59
CA ASN A 38 2.97 10.15 -17.51
C ASN A 38 3.45 10.19 -18.96
N THR A 39 3.47 9.03 -19.62
CA THR A 39 3.91 8.90 -21.02
C THR A 39 2.76 8.50 -21.94
N GLY A 40 2.76 9.00 -23.17
CA GLY A 40 1.78 8.67 -24.21
C GLY A 40 0.78 9.79 -24.54
N TYR A 41 0.85 10.94 -23.86
CA TYR A 41 0.19 12.15 -24.32
C TYR A 41 0.83 12.67 -25.61
N LYS A 42 0.07 13.42 -26.43
CA LYS A 42 0.56 13.97 -27.71
C LYS A 42 1.80 14.86 -27.55
N ALA A 43 1.86 15.61 -26.46
CA ALA A 43 2.98 16.46 -26.13
C ALA A 43 3.18 16.43 -24.61
N ASP A 44 4.43 16.36 -24.16
CA ASP A 44 4.76 16.54 -22.76
C ASP A 44 4.79 18.02 -22.42
N LYS A 45 3.76 18.49 -21.70
CA LYS A 45 3.59 19.90 -21.34
C LYS A 45 3.99 20.22 -19.90
N LYS A 46 4.19 19.20 -19.06
CA LYS A 46 4.30 19.36 -17.60
C LYS A 46 5.46 18.58 -16.98
N GLY A 47 6.02 17.61 -17.69
CA GLY A 47 7.11 16.78 -17.19
C GLY A 47 6.69 15.84 -16.07
N PRO A 48 7.66 15.16 -15.44
CA PRO A 48 7.42 14.30 -14.28
C PRO A 48 6.99 15.08 -13.04
N VAL A 49 6.13 14.47 -12.22
CA VAL A 49 5.65 15.05 -10.96
C VAL A 49 6.17 14.24 -9.79
N ASN A 50 6.90 14.89 -8.88
CA ASN A 50 7.25 14.30 -7.59
C ASN A 50 6.05 14.39 -6.65
N PHE A 51 5.52 13.24 -6.25
CA PHE A 51 4.33 13.10 -5.43
C PHE A 51 4.70 12.55 -4.04
N SER A 52 4.28 13.26 -2.99
CA SER A 52 4.45 12.83 -1.61
C SER A 52 3.32 11.90 -1.19
N HIS A 53 3.51 10.60 -1.39
CA HIS A 53 2.50 9.57 -1.12
C HIS A 53 2.12 9.51 0.37
N LYS A 54 3.10 9.51 1.28
CA LYS A 54 2.84 9.52 2.73
C LYS A 54 1.97 10.69 3.16
N LYS A 55 2.25 11.90 2.66
CA LYS A 55 1.49 13.11 3.02
C LYS A 55 -0.01 12.98 2.69
N HIS A 56 -0.33 12.33 1.57
CA HIS A 56 -1.74 12.16 1.18
C HIS A 56 -2.48 11.19 2.10
N HIS A 57 -1.78 10.18 2.65
CA HIS A 57 -2.36 9.29 3.63
C HIS A 57 -2.42 9.91 5.03
N ASP A 58 -1.28 10.41 5.53
CA ASP A 58 -1.14 10.83 6.92
C ASP A 58 -1.73 12.22 7.19
N ASP A 59 -1.38 13.21 6.36
CA ASP A 59 -1.79 14.59 6.60
C ASP A 59 -3.19 14.86 6.02
N TYR A 60 -3.48 14.31 4.84
CA TYR A 60 -4.75 14.55 4.14
C TYR A 60 -5.82 13.51 4.46
N GLY A 61 -5.45 12.43 5.17
CA GLY A 61 -6.40 11.40 5.63
C GLY A 61 -7.08 10.63 4.49
N LEU A 62 -6.47 10.56 3.31
CA LEU A 62 -7.07 9.85 2.18
C LEU A 62 -7.02 8.34 2.40
N ALA A 63 -8.15 7.68 2.14
CA ALA A 63 -8.21 6.22 2.14
C ALA A 63 -7.47 5.66 0.91
N CYS A 64 -6.87 4.47 1.05
CA CYS A 64 -6.11 3.83 -0.02
C CYS A 64 -6.94 3.71 -1.32
N THR A 65 -8.23 3.43 -1.20
CA THR A 65 -9.16 3.25 -2.32
C THR A 65 -9.55 4.53 -3.06
N GLU A 66 -9.21 5.72 -2.53
CA GLU A 66 -9.43 6.99 -3.21
C GLU A 66 -8.51 7.14 -4.44
N CYS A 67 -7.37 6.46 -4.44
CA CYS A 67 -6.41 6.45 -5.56
C CYS A 67 -6.17 5.04 -6.10
N HIS A 68 -6.04 4.05 -5.22
CA HIS A 68 -5.84 2.66 -5.62
C HIS A 68 -7.17 2.01 -5.99
N HIS A 69 -7.38 1.88 -7.28
CA HIS A 69 -8.61 1.35 -7.83
C HIS A 69 -8.38 0.27 -8.88
N ASN A 70 -9.29 -0.69 -8.86
CA ASN A 70 -9.44 -1.70 -9.90
C ASN A 70 -10.93 -1.89 -10.15
N TYR A 71 -11.50 -0.99 -10.94
CA TYR A 71 -12.92 -1.01 -11.27
C TYR A 71 -13.23 -2.14 -12.25
N GLN A 72 -14.15 -3.03 -11.87
CA GLN A 72 -14.82 -3.90 -12.83
C GLN A 72 -16.32 -3.87 -12.54
N ASN A 73 -17.12 -3.75 -13.60
CA ASN A 73 -18.58 -3.60 -13.51
C ASN A 73 -19.02 -2.49 -12.53
N GLY A 74 -18.29 -1.37 -12.53
CA GLY A 74 -18.59 -0.21 -11.68
C GLY A 74 -18.20 -0.32 -10.20
N LYS A 75 -17.68 -1.48 -9.76
CA LYS A 75 -17.24 -1.68 -8.37
C LYS A 75 -15.72 -1.67 -8.28
N ASN A 76 -15.18 -0.90 -7.34
CA ASN A 76 -13.76 -0.98 -7.00
C ASN A 76 -13.52 -2.29 -6.25
N MET A 77 -12.64 -3.14 -6.77
CA MET A 77 -12.28 -4.43 -6.17
C MET A 77 -10.85 -4.47 -5.63
N TRP A 78 -10.14 -3.34 -5.64
CA TRP A 78 -8.79 -3.26 -5.10
C TRP A 78 -8.80 -3.42 -3.57
N LYS A 79 -7.80 -4.11 -3.05
CA LYS A 79 -7.52 -4.29 -1.62
C LYS A 79 -6.07 -3.93 -1.30
N GLU A 80 -5.81 -3.60 -0.04
CA GLU A 80 -4.46 -3.33 0.42
C GLU A 80 -3.53 -4.53 0.16
N GLY A 81 -2.36 -4.25 -0.42
CA GLY A 81 -1.42 -5.27 -0.91
C GLY A 81 -1.64 -5.70 -2.37
N ASP A 82 -2.77 -5.37 -2.99
CA ASP A 82 -2.97 -5.67 -4.41
C ASP A 82 -2.03 -4.84 -5.30
N PRO A 83 -1.56 -5.40 -6.44
CA PRO A 83 -0.68 -4.68 -7.36
C PRO A 83 -1.27 -3.37 -7.87
N VAL A 84 -0.44 -2.33 -7.90
CA VAL A 84 -0.80 -1.01 -8.41
C VAL A 84 -0.38 -0.87 -9.87
N LYS A 85 -1.36 -0.58 -10.73
CA LYS A 85 -1.17 -0.41 -12.17
C LYS A 85 -0.98 1.07 -12.53
N LYS A 86 -0.26 1.35 -13.61
CA LYS A 86 -0.11 2.71 -14.12
C LYS A 86 -1.43 3.17 -14.76
N CYS A 87 -1.80 4.43 -14.56
CA CYS A 87 -3.06 4.99 -15.06
C CYS A 87 -3.29 4.67 -16.55
N LYS A 88 -2.24 4.81 -17.36
CA LYS A 88 -2.27 4.58 -18.82
C LYS A 88 -2.63 3.16 -19.26
N GLN A 89 -2.56 2.17 -18.37
CA GLN A 89 -2.90 0.78 -18.72
C GLN A 89 -4.40 0.62 -18.99
N CYS A 90 -5.24 1.44 -18.37
CA CYS A 90 -6.69 1.46 -18.59
C CYS A 90 -7.16 2.82 -19.13
N HIS A 91 -6.47 3.91 -18.76
CA HIS A 91 -6.82 5.26 -19.18
C HIS A 91 -6.03 5.72 -20.41
N ASN A 92 -6.70 5.86 -21.55
CA ASN A 92 -6.00 6.24 -22.78
C ASN A 92 -5.64 7.74 -22.77
N PRO A 93 -4.35 8.12 -22.79
CA PRO A 93 -3.93 9.53 -22.74
C PRO A 93 -4.34 10.36 -23.96
N LEU A 94 -4.77 9.72 -25.06
CA LEU A 94 -5.20 10.37 -26.29
C LEU A 94 -6.72 10.44 -26.42
N LYS A 95 -7.48 9.84 -25.50
CA LYS A 95 -8.94 9.85 -25.50
C LYS A 95 -9.44 10.42 -24.18
N LYS A 96 -10.41 11.34 -24.23
CA LYS A 96 -11.11 11.77 -23.03
C LYS A 96 -11.93 10.59 -22.51
N GLN A 97 -11.74 10.25 -21.25
CA GLN A 97 -12.60 9.32 -20.51
C GLN A 97 -13.33 10.13 -19.45
N GLY A 98 -14.64 9.90 -19.35
CA GLY A 98 -15.57 10.68 -18.53
C GLY A 98 -15.26 10.60 -17.05
#